data_AF-A0A089XG65-F1
#
_entry.id   AF-A0A089XG65-F1
#
_cell.length_a   1.000
_cell.length_b   1.000
_cell.length_c   1.000
_cell.angle_alpha   90.00
_cell.angle_beta   90.00
_cell.angle_gamma   90.00
#
_symmetry.space_group_name_H-M   'P 1'
#
loop_
_entity.id
_entity.type
_entity.pdbx_description
1 polymer ?
#
loop_
_entity_poly.entity_id
_entity_poly.type
_entity_poly.pdbx_seq_one_letter_code
_entity_poly.pdbx_strand_id
1 'polypeptide(L)'
;MNVRRLLSVPLLAGVLGALATGCGIRATEVPTDFGPAPSRANCSLTSPDVTTRTSRGIPVQVFLLCGSSLVTVDRTVRAAEGATDVERRVLVAQGLLDVLAEPPSPAEAEAGYETEVPGGTTVSGPRPGDHEDTLRLSAPPSDLAGRALAQIVCTFSDSAAAEGDGSVILGGPGGEAPRRYECTERVRTRPDAAEPPSSAVQQGG
;
A
#
# COMPACT_ATOMS: atom_id res chain seq x y z
N MET A 1 58.77 -83.62 -36.00
CA MET A 1 59.50 -84.06 -34.79
C MET A 1 59.59 -82.83 -33.89
N ASN A 2 58.93 -82.65 -32.74
CA ASN A 2 58.36 -83.49 -31.68
C ASN A 2 57.09 -82.75 -31.16
N VAL A 3 55.87 -83.29 -31.17
CA VAL A 3 55.22 -84.26 -30.26
C VAL A 3 55.19 -83.84 -28.77
N ARG A 4 53.98 -83.37 -28.37
CA ARG A 4 53.19 -83.60 -27.13
C ARG A 4 53.79 -83.26 -25.75
N ARG A 5 53.01 -82.53 -24.94
CA ARG A 5 52.07 -83.09 -23.93
C ARG A 5 51.31 -81.95 -23.21
N LEU A 6 49.98 -81.95 -23.30
CA LEU A 6 48.98 -82.31 -22.25
C LEU A 6 48.84 -81.22 -21.17
N LEU A 7 47.77 -80.40 -21.22
CA LEU A 7 46.44 -80.64 -20.62
C LEU A 7 46.46 -80.83 -19.10
N SER A 8 46.00 -79.79 -18.38
CA SER A 8 45.38 -79.91 -17.06
C SER A 8 44.64 -78.62 -16.69
N VAL A 9 43.35 -78.57 -17.05
CA VAL A 9 42.33 -77.75 -16.38
C VAL A 9 41.67 -78.64 -15.34
N PRO A 10 41.50 -78.16 -14.09
CA PRO A 10 40.15 -78.19 -13.50
C PRO A 10 39.83 -76.83 -12.85
N LEU A 11 38.74 -76.18 -13.23
CA LEU A 11 37.41 -76.32 -12.61
C LEU A 11 37.42 -76.06 -11.09
N LEU A 12 37.33 -74.78 -10.75
CA LEU A 12 36.59 -74.24 -9.60
C LEU A 12 35.86 -73.00 -10.15
N ALA A 13 34.65 -73.09 -10.72
CA ALA A 13 33.39 -73.47 -10.08
C ALA A 13 33.24 -72.87 -8.66
N GLY A 14 33.72 -71.63 -8.47
CA GLY A 14 33.40 -70.79 -7.33
C GLY A 14 32.11 -70.02 -7.59
N VAL A 15 30.98 -70.66 -7.26
CA VAL A 15 29.78 -70.06 -6.68
C VAL A 15 29.21 -68.82 -7.39
N LEU A 16 28.14 -69.07 -8.14
CA LEU A 16 26.98 -68.18 -8.24
C LEU A 16 26.68 -67.53 -6.87
N GLY A 17 27.07 -66.27 -6.71
CA GLY A 17 26.55 -65.35 -5.71
C GLY A 17 26.25 -64.04 -6.44
N ALA A 18 25.18 -63.95 -7.22
CA ALA A 18 23.85 -63.65 -6.70
C ALA A 18 23.82 -62.47 -5.70
N LEU A 19 24.60 -61.41 -5.92
CA LEU A 19 24.36 -60.11 -5.29
C LEU A 19 24.68 -58.99 -6.29
N ALA A 20 23.95 -58.99 -7.42
CA ALA A 20 23.59 -57.75 -8.09
C ALA A 20 22.53 -56.98 -7.26
N THR A 21 22.74 -56.88 -5.94
CA THR A 21 22.09 -55.84 -5.16
C THR A 21 22.95 -54.62 -5.38
N GLY A 22 22.68 -53.89 -6.46
CA GLY A 22 23.07 -52.49 -6.50
C GLY A 22 22.66 -51.91 -5.15
N CYS A 23 23.61 -51.33 -4.42
CA CYS A 23 23.30 -50.54 -3.24
C CYS A 23 22.41 -49.41 -3.73
N GLY A 24 21.11 -49.68 -3.75
CA GLY A 24 20.10 -48.73 -4.13
C GLY A 24 20.30 -47.58 -3.17
N ILE A 25 20.74 -46.45 -3.71
CA ILE A 25 20.46 -45.17 -3.07
C ILE A 25 18.94 -45.13 -3.04
N ARG A 26 18.35 -45.59 -1.93
CA ARG A 26 17.00 -45.15 -1.61
C ARG A 26 17.20 -43.68 -1.38
N ALA A 27 16.75 -42.87 -2.34
CA ALA A 27 16.41 -41.50 -2.04
C ALA A 27 15.44 -41.60 -0.87
N THR A 28 15.94 -41.39 0.35
CA THR A 28 15.09 -41.01 1.45
C THR A 28 14.70 -39.59 1.10
N GLU A 29 13.63 -39.47 0.31
CA GLU A 29 12.83 -38.26 0.28
C GLU A 29 12.50 -37.95 1.73
N VAL A 30 13.25 -37.02 2.29
CA VAL A 30 12.86 -36.40 3.54
C VAL A 30 11.52 -35.76 3.23
N PRO A 31 10.47 -35.97 4.05
CA PRO A 31 9.26 -35.16 3.98
C PRO A 31 9.67 -33.74 4.33
N THR A 32 10.14 -32.99 3.35
CA THR A 32 10.35 -31.57 3.50
C THR A 32 8.97 -30.97 3.53
N ASP A 33 8.44 -30.85 4.73
CA ASP A 33 7.33 -29.97 5.05
C ASP A 33 7.84 -28.53 4.86
N PHE A 34 7.99 -28.12 3.60
CA PHE A 34 8.09 -26.72 3.26
C PHE A 34 6.69 -26.16 3.50
N GLY A 35 6.44 -25.71 4.74
CA GLY A 35 5.40 -24.72 5.00
C GLY A 35 5.48 -23.62 3.92
N PRO A 36 4.33 -23.02 3.55
CA PRO A 36 4.13 -22.43 2.24
C PRO A 36 5.27 -21.46 1.87
N ALA A 37 5.66 -21.41 0.60
CA ALA A 37 6.47 -20.30 0.08
C ALA A 37 5.54 -19.16 -0.41
N PRO A 38 5.34 -18.08 0.36
CA PRO A 38 4.97 -16.79 -0.23
C PRO A 38 5.68 -15.62 0.50
N SER A 39 6.13 -14.57 -0.17
CA SER A 39 5.28 -13.51 -0.70
C SER A 39 5.93 -12.81 -1.90
N ARG A 40 5.12 -12.45 -2.92
CA ARG A 40 5.44 -11.39 -3.90
C ARG A 40 4.49 -10.22 -3.62
N ALA A 41 4.50 -9.71 -2.41
CA ALA A 41 3.56 -8.67 -2.07
C ALA A 41 3.93 -7.41 -2.86
N ASN A 42 3.02 -7.03 -3.75
CA ASN A 42 2.94 -5.72 -4.39
C ASN A 42 1.54 -5.16 -4.06
N CYS A 43 1.20 -5.28 -2.79
CA CYS A 43 -0.03 -4.93 -2.07
C CYS A 43 -1.32 -5.70 -2.38
N SER A 44 -1.82 -6.42 -1.39
CA SER A 44 -3.01 -6.00 -0.65
C SER A 44 -2.89 -6.61 0.75
N LEU A 45 -3.17 -5.88 1.81
CA LEU A 45 -3.72 -6.49 3.03
C LEU A 45 -4.58 -5.49 3.77
N THR A 46 -5.81 -5.90 4.09
CA THR A 46 -6.70 -5.13 4.95
C THR A 46 -7.44 -6.10 5.89
N SER A 47 -6.87 -6.28 7.08
CA SER A 47 -7.63 -6.62 8.28
C SER A 47 -7.05 -5.75 9.40
N PRO A 48 -7.88 -5.04 10.17
CA PRO A 48 -7.41 -4.07 11.15
C PRO A 48 -6.51 -4.78 12.15
N ASP A 49 -5.27 -4.30 12.27
CA ASP A 49 -4.25 -4.85 13.15
C ASP A 49 -4.89 -5.11 14.52
N VAL A 50 -4.78 -6.33 15.06
CA VAL A 50 -5.57 -6.77 16.24
C VAL A 50 -5.28 -5.89 17.47
N THR A 51 -4.15 -5.19 17.48
CA THR A 51 -3.78 -4.14 18.44
C THR A 51 -4.69 -2.89 18.39
N THR A 52 -5.30 -2.58 17.24
CA THR A 52 -6.25 -1.46 17.07
C THR A 52 -7.64 -1.72 17.63
N ARG A 53 -8.03 -2.99 17.89
CA ARG A 53 -9.34 -3.33 18.48
C ARG A 53 -9.50 -2.83 19.93
N THR A 54 -8.39 -2.43 20.56
CA THR A 54 -8.35 -1.77 21.87
C THR A 54 -8.32 -0.24 21.81
N SER A 55 -8.25 0.36 20.62
CA SER A 55 -8.29 1.81 20.44
C SER A 55 -9.75 2.25 20.20
N ARG A 56 -10.23 3.25 20.95
CA ARG A 56 -11.51 3.94 20.71
C ARG A 56 -11.42 4.87 19.49
N GLY A 57 -10.87 4.37 18.38
CA GLY A 57 -10.71 5.13 17.14
C GLY A 57 -11.90 4.94 16.19
N ILE A 58 -12.12 5.92 15.32
CA ILE A 58 -13.08 5.82 14.21
C ILE A 58 -12.33 5.22 13.01
N PRO A 59 -12.81 4.12 12.41
CA PRO A 59 -12.20 3.57 11.21
C PRO A 59 -12.39 4.56 10.05
N VAL A 60 -11.32 4.79 9.30
CA VAL A 60 -11.31 5.63 8.10
C VAL A 60 -10.52 4.94 7.00
N GLN A 61 -10.74 5.34 5.75
CA GLN A 61 -9.95 4.87 4.62
C GLN A 61 -9.01 5.97 4.15
N VAL A 62 -7.77 5.59 3.85
CA VAL A 62 -6.79 6.46 3.18
C VAL A 62 -6.27 5.80 1.92
N PHE A 63 -5.84 6.62 0.96
CA PHE A 63 -5.29 6.14 -0.30
C PHE A 63 -3.76 6.10 -0.24
N LEU A 64 -3.20 4.90 -0.11
CA LEU A 64 -1.76 4.67 -0.20
C LEU A 64 -1.35 4.29 -1.61
N LEU A 65 -0.09 4.55 -1.95
CA LEU A 65 0.50 4.07 -3.18
C LEU A 65 0.72 2.57 -3.08
N CYS A 66 0.42 1.89 -4.18
CA CYS A 66 0.71 0.50 -4.42
C CYS A 66 1.27 0.37 -5.84
N GLY A 67 2.60 0.42 -5.95
CA GLY A 67 3.25 0.59 -7.24
C GLY A 67 2.79 1.87 -7.95
N SER A 68 2.16 1.74 -9.11
CA SER A 68 1.69 2.86 -9.94
C SER A 68 0.21 3.20 -9.74
N SER A 69 -0.41 2.80 -8.63
CA SER A 69 -1.83 3.05 -8.38
C SER A 69 -2.09 3.40 -6.91
N LEU A 70 -3.23 3.99 -6.63
CA LEU A 70 -3.73 4.26 -5.30
C LEU A 70 -4.69 3.16 -4.86
N VAL A 71 -4.52 2.68 -3.62
CA VAL A 71 -5.35 1.64 -3.03
C VAL A 71 -5.80 2.08 -1.64
N THR A 72 -7.04 1.77 -1.29
CA THR A 72 -7.60 2.09 0.02
C THR A 72 -7.01 1.19 1.10
N VAL A 73 -6.70 1.79 2.24
CA VAL A 73 -6.20 1.11 3.43
C VAL A 73 -6.95 1.64 4.65
N ASP A 74 -7.43 0.71 5.48
CA ASP A 74 -8.12 1.04 6.71
C ASP A 74 -7.14 1.57 7.76
N ARG A 75 -7.45 2.75 8.31
CA ARG A 75 -6.76 3.39 9.42
C ARG A 75 -7.75 3.71 10.52
N THR A 76 -7.24 4.14 11.67
CA THR A 76 -8.08 4.64 12.76
C THR A 76 -7.67 6.05 13.13
N VAL A 77 -8.62 6.97 13.16
CA VAL A 77 -8.41 8.34 13.68
C VAL A 77 -9.05 8.47 15.05
N ARG A 78 -8.58 9.45 15.84
CA ARG A 78 -9.25 9.80 17.10
C ARG A 78 -10.57 10.49 16.79
N ALA A 79 -11.62 10.14 17.54
CA ALA A 79 -12.90 10.83 17.45
C ALA A 79 -12.73 12.30 17.87
N ALA A 80 -13.20 13.23 17.04
CA ALA A 80 -13.34 14.64 17.38
C ALA A 80 -14.80 14.90 17.81
N GLU A 81 -15.01 15.33 19.05
CA GLU A 81 -16.34 15.66 19.59
C GLU A 81 -16.52 17.18 19.73
N GLY A 82 -17.73 17.69 19.51
CA GLY A 82 -18.13 19.04 19.94
C GLY A 82 -17.82 20.22 19.00
N ALA A 83 -17.48 20.00 17.73
CA ALA A 83 -17.17 21.04 16.76
C ALA A 83 -18.37 21.47 15.89
N THR A 84 -18.40 22.72 15.40
CA THR A 84 -19.31 23.18 14.33
C THR A 84 -19.04 22.40 13.03
N ASP A 85 -19.91 22.48 12.02
CA ASP A 85 -19.74 21.68 10.79
C ASP A 85 -18.45 22.03 10.02
N VAL A 86 -18.09 23.31 9.92
CA VAL A 86 -16.82 23.76 9.31
C VAL A 86 -15.61 23.30 10.12
N GLU A 87 -15.63 23.50 11.44
CA GLU A 87 -14.55 23.04 12.33
C GLU A 87 -14.41 21.52 12.28
N ARG A 88 -15.52 20.79 12.21
CA ARG A 88 -15.54 19.33 12.10
C ARG A 88 -14.90 18.88 10.79
N ARG A 89 -15.20 19.54 9.66
CA ARG A 89 -14.57 19.25 8.36
C ARG A 89 -13.05 19.40 8.44
N VAL A 90 -12.57 20.50 9.01
CA VAL A 90 -11.13 20.77 9.20
C VAL A 90 -10.49 19.73 10.12
N LEU A 91 -11.14 19.37 11.23
CA LEU A 91 -10.66 18.35 12.17
C LEU A 91 -10.58 16.96 11.53
N VAL A 92 -11.59 16.59 10.74
CA VAL A 92 -11.59 15.33 9.97
C VAL A 92 -10.47 15.33 8.94
N ALA A 93 -10.34 16.42 8.16
CA ALA A 93 -9.29 16.57 7.16
C ALA A 93 -7.88 16.52 7.78
N GLN A 94 -7.67 17.18 8.93
CA GLN A 94 -6.41 17.08 9.66
C GLN A 94 -6.15 15.65 10.13
N GLY A 95 -7.13 14.99 10.76
CA GLY A 95 -6.99 13.61 11.22
C GLY A 95 -6.67 12.63 10.09
N LEU A 96 -7.28 12.82 8.91
CA LEU A 96 -6.99 12.04 7.70
C LEU A 96 -5.58 12.31 7.15
N LEU A 97 -5.12 13.56 7.15
CA LEU A 97 -3.74 13.90 6.75
C LEU A 97 -2.72 13.29 7.71
N ASP A 98 -2.98 13.34 9.01
CA ASP A 98 -2.08 12.77 10.01
C ASP A 98 -1.87 11.27 9.74
N VAL A 99 -2.95 10.49 9.58
CA VAL A 99 -2.84 9.05 9.32
C VAL A 99 -2.38 8.70 7.91
N LEU A 100 -2.57 9.59 6.92
CA LEU A 100 -2.08 9.41 5.56
C LEU A 100 -0.56 9.67 5.45
N ALA A 101 -0.06 10.63 6.23
CA ALA A 101 1.35 10.99 6.27
C ALA A 101 2.18 10.08 7.20
N GLU A 102 1.52 9.25 8.01
CA GLU A 102 2.20 8.20 8.78
C GLU A 102 2.89 7.22 7.84
N PRO A 103 4.18 6.88 8.08
CA PRO A 103 4.86 5.85 7.33
C PRO A 103 4.06 4.54 7.37
N PRO A 104 3.99 3.78 6.26
CA PRO A 104 3.36 2.46 6.26
C PRO A 104 3.90 1.59 7.40
N SER A 105 3.02 0.83 8.05
CA SER A 105 3.40 -0.15 9.05
C SER A 105 4.39 -1.16 8.47
N PRO A 106 5.17 -1.90 9.28
CA PRO A 106 6.12 -2.88 8.76
C PRO A 106 5.49 -3.89 7.78
N ALA A 107 4.28 -4.38 8.07
CA ALA A 107 3.57 -5.31 7.20
C ALA A 107 3.11 -4.66 5.88
N GLU A 108 2.70 -3.39 5.91
CA GLU A 108 2.33 -2.64 4.71
C GLU A 108 3.55 -2.29 3.85
N ALA A 109 4.66 -1.90 4.48
CA ALA A 109 5.92 -1.62 3.80
C ALA A 109 6.49 -2.90 3.15
N GLU A 110 6.47 -4.04 3.85
CA GLU A 110 6.79 -5.35 3.27
C GLU A 110 5.84 -5.72 2.13
N ALA A 111 4.60 -5.22 2.17
CA ALA A 111 3.64 -5.38 1.09
C ALA A 111 3.84 -4.42 -0.08
N GLY A 112 4.72 -3.41 0.03
CA GLY A 112 4.98 -2.42 -1.02
C GLY A 112 4.02 -1.23 -1.01
N TYR A 113 3.32 -0.97 0.09
CA TYR A 113 2.59 0.28 0.27
C TYR A 113 3.54 1.43 0.58
N GLU A 114 3.25 2.61 0.03
CA GLU A 114 4.03 3.83 0.23
C GLU A 114 3.12 5.05 0.47
N THR A 115 3.67 6.08 1.13
CA THR A 115 3.09 7.41 1.17
C THR A 115 4.13 8.45 0.77
N GLU A 116 3.73 9.39 -0.07
CA GLU A 116 4.55 10.55 -0.44
C GLU A 116 4.07 11.84 0.22
N VAL A 117 3.03 11.77 1.04
CA VAL A 117 2.54 12.91 1.80
C VAL A 117 3.57 13.27 2.87
N PRO A 118 4.14 14.49 2.86
CA PRO A 118 5.13 14.88 3.85
C PRO A 118 4.54 14.86 5.26
N GLY A 119 5.26 14.21 6.19
CA GLY A 119 4.94 14.25 7.61
C GLY A 119 4.84 15.69 8.12
N GLY A 120 3.82 15.96 8.95
CA GLY A 120 3.58 17.29 9.50
C GLY A 120 2.89 18.27 8.54
N THR A 121 2.39 17.81 7.39
CA THR A 121 1.45 18.59 6.57
C THR A 121 0.20 18.89 7.38
N THR A 122 -0.16 20.17 7.51
CA THR A 122 -1.35 20.58 8.27
C THR A 122 -2.43 21.18 7.38
N VAL A 123 -3.66 21.17 7.89
CA VAL A 123 -4.85 21.74 7.29
C VAL A 123 -5.44 22.80 8.21
N SER A 124 -5.87 23.90 7.59
CA SER A 124 -6.64 24.96 8.23
C SER A 124 -7.92 25.22 7.42
N GLY A 125 -8.87 25.92 8.03
CA GLY A 125 -10.12 26.28 7.37
C GLY A 125 -10.00 27.41 6.35
N PRO A 126 -11.13 27.85 5.77
CA PRO A 126 -11.18 28.96 4.83
C PRO A 126 -10.69 30.27 5.47
N ARG A 127 -10.09 31.13 4.64
CA ARG A 127 -9.81 32.54 4.95
C ARG A 127 -11.00 33.42 4.53
N PRO A 128 -11.06 34.68 5.00
CA PRO A 128 -12.05 35.63 4.48
C PRO A 128 -11.99 35.71 2.95
N GLY A 129 -13.13 35.47 2.30
CA GLY A 129 -13.27 35.47 0.84
C GLY A 129 -13.01 34.13 0.16
N ASP A 130 -12.65 33.09 0.91
CA ASP A 130 -12.68 31.71 0.41
C ASP A 130 -14.09 31.15 0.44
N HIS A 131 -14.32 30.12 -0.38
CA HIS A 131 -15.49 29.26 -0.24
C HIS A 131 -15.46 28.54 1.12
N GLU A 132 -16.63 28.36 1.75
CA GLU A 132 -16.77 27.81 3.10
C GLU A 132 -16.15 26.41 3.26
N ASP A 133 -16.17 25.60 2.20
CA ASP A 133 -15.60 24.26 2.18
C ASP A 133 -14.08 24.20 1.89
N THR A 134 -13.39 25.34 1.84
CA THR A 134 -11.95 25.38 1.56
C THR A 134 -11.12 24.76 2.68
N LEU A 135 -10.23 23.84 2.31
CA LEU A 135 -9.18 23.32 3.18
C LEU A 135 -7.83 23.88 2.73
N ARG A 136 -7.15 24.61 3.61
CA ARG A 136 -5.85 25.22 3.33
C ARG A 136 -4.72 24.37 3.88
N LEU A 137 -3.92 23.81 2.98
CA LEU A 137 -2.72 23.05 3.31
C LEU A 137 -1.60 23.99 3.79
N SER A 138 -0.69 23.46 4.60
CA SER A 138 0.54 24.16 5.02
C SER A 138 1.57 24.37 3.90
N ALA A 139 1.37 23.73 2.74
CA ALA A 139 2.14 23.91 1.53
C ALA A 139 1.20 24.18 0.34
N PRO A 140 1.59 24.97 -0.66
CA PRO A 140 0.77 25.14 -1.86
C PRO A 140 0.49 23.79 -2.54
N PRO A 141 -0.77 23.47 -2.92
CA PRO A 141 -1.08 22.22 -3.60
C PRO A 141 -0.26 21.99 -4.88
N SER A 142 0.09 23.07 -5.59
CA SER A 142 0.94 23.05 -6.79
C SER A 142 2.39 22.69 -6.54
N ASP A 143 2.85 22.79 -5.28
CA ASP A 143 4.25 22.53 -4.90
C ASP A 143 4.42 21.09 -4.39
N LEU A 144 3.32 20.37 -4.17
CA LEU A 144 3.34 18.96 -3.82
C LEU A 144 3.70 18.11 -5.04
N ALA A 145 4.40 17.00 -4.80
CA ALA A 145 4.56 15.98 -5.84
C ALA A 145 3.18 15.49 -6.31
N GLY A 146 3.01 15.23 -7.61
CA GLY A 146 1.71 14.84 -8.18
C GLY A 146 1.08 13.63 -7.48
N ARG A 147 1.89 12.64 -7.09
CA ARG A 147 1.45 11.48 -6.30
C ARG A 147 1.01 11.85 -4.88
N ALA A 148 1.73 12.73 -4.20
CA ALA A 148 1.32 13.24 -2.88
C ALA A 148 -0.01 14.02 -2.98
N LEU A 149 -0.17 14.88 -3.99
CA LEU A 149 -1.42 15.60 -4.22
C LEU A 149 -2.57 14.63 -4.53
N ALA A 150 -2.33 13.60 -5.35
CA ALA A 150 -3.31 12.55 -5.64
C ALA A 150 -3.75 11.79 -4.39
N GLN A 151 -2.82 11.41 -3.51
CA GLN A 151 -3.14 10.75 -2.24
C GLN A 151 -4.03 11.62 -1.34
N ILE A 152 -3.71 12.90 -1.20
CA ILE A 152 -4.49 13.85 -0.40
C ILE A 152 -5.89 14.03 -1.00
N VAL A 153 -5.99 14.35 -2.29
CA VAL A 153 -7.27 14.59 -2.97
C VAL A 153 -8.16 13.36 -2.87
N CYS A 154 -7.64 12.17 -3.16
CA CYS A 154 -8.42 10.94 -3.11
C CYS A 154 -8.87 10.55 -1.70
N THR A 155 -8.01 10.74 -0.69
CA THR A 155 -8.37 10.50 0.71
C THR A 155 -9.47 11.45 1.18
N PHE A 156 -9.35 12.74 0.84
CA PHE A 156 -10.37 13.72 1.23
C PHE A 156 -11.69 13.51 0.48
N SER A 157 -11.63 13.17 -0.80
CA SER A 157 -12.80 12.93 -1.66
C SER A 157 -13.69 11.78 -1.15
N ASP A 158 -13.11 10.78 -0.49
CA ASP A 158 -13.82 9.60 0.05
C ASP A 158 -14.21 9.76 1.53
N SER A 159 -14.34 11.00 2.00
CA SER A 159 -14.57 11.32 3.42
C SER A 159 -15.53 12.49 3.61
N ALA A 160 -15.87 12.77 4.87
CA ALA A 160 -16.63 13.96 5.23
C ALA A 160 -15.87 15.29 5.00
N ALA A 161 -14.61 15.25 4.56
CA ALA A 161 -13.86 16.43 4.16
C ALA A 161 -14.29 16.97 2.78
N ALA A 162 -14.91 16.14 1.93
CA ALA A 162 -15.33 16.49 0.58
C ALA A 162 -16.63 17.30 0.52
N GLU A 163 -16.82 18.01 -0.58
CA GLU A 163 -18.10 18.61 -0.94
C GLU A 163 -19.13 17.53 -1.29
N GLY A 164 -20.41 17.94 -1.44
CA GLY A 164 -21.50 16.99 -1.70
C GLY A 164 -21.36 16.20 -3.02
N ASP A 165 -20.55 16.66 -3.96
CA ASP A 165 -20.22 15.99 -5.22
C ASP A 165 -18.95 15.12 -5.14
N GLY A 166 -18.31 15.04 -3.97
CA GLY A 166 -17.06 14.31 -3.74
C GLY A 166 -15.80 15.07 -4.17
N SER A 167 -15.92 16.32 -4.65
CA SER A 167 -14.76 17.17 -4.93
C SER A 167 -14.22 17.84 -3.67
N VAL A 168 -12.99 18.37 -3.75
CA VAL A 168 -12.30 18.96 -2.61
C VAL A 168 -11.71 20.30 -3.01
N ILE A 169 -12.01 21.37 -2.26
CA ILE A 169 -11.39 22.67 -2.46
C ILE A 169 -10.11 22.76 -1.63
N LEU A 170 -8.97 22.84 -2.32
CA LEU A 170 -7.66 23.00 -1.69
C LEU A 170 -7.05 24.35 -2.00
N GLY A 171 -6.52 25.00 -0.97
CA GLY A 171 -5.69 26.20 -1.06
C GLY A 171 -4.33 25.99 -0.39
N GLY A 172 -3.36 26.83 -0.74
CA GLY A 172 -2.07 26.90 -0.04
C GLY A 172 -2.08 27.85 1.15
N PRO A 173 -0.94 28.02 1.84
CA PRO A 173 -0.76 29.02 2.88
C PRO A 173 -0.61 30.43 2.31
N GLY A 174 -0.33 30.57 1.01
CA GLY A 174 -0.18 31.85 0.31
C GLY A 174 -1.52 32.54 -0.02
N GLY A 175 -1.44 33.56 -0.88
CA GLY A 175 -2.59 34.37 -1.31
C GLY A 175 -3.29 33.82 -2.56
N GLU A 176 -2.82 32.70 -3.10
CA GLU A 176 -3.41 32.06 -4.27
C GLU A 176 -4.85 31.62 -3.99
N ALA A 177 -5.71 31.79 -4.99
CA ALA A 177 -7.10 31.37 -4.90
C ALA A 177 -7.17 29.83 -4.77
N PRO A 178 -8.00 29.30 -3.86
CA PRO A 178 -8.25 27.87 -3.78
C PRO A 178 -8.78 27.31 -5.11
N ARG A 179 -8.48 26.04 -5.37
CA ARG A 179 -9.01 25.32 -6.53
C ARG A 179 -9.78 24.08 -6.08
N ARG A 180 -10.81 23.73 -6.84
CA ARG A 180 -11.54 22.49 -6.68
C ARG A 180 -10.81 21.37 -7.39
N TYR A 181 -10.57 20.25 -6.71
CA TYR A 181 -9.89 19.08 -7.22
C TYR A 181 -10.82 17.87 -7.20
N GLU A 182 -10.65 16.96 -8.14
CA GLU A 182 -11.43 15.72 -8.22
C GLU A 182 -10.53 14.48 -8.19
N CYS A 183 -10.90 13.50 -7.38
CA CYS A 183 -10.29 12.17 -7.44
C CYS A 183 -10.96 11.31 -8.51
N THR A 184 -10.51 11.47 -9.76
CA THR A 184 -11.00 10.62 -10.86
C THR A 184 -10.38 9.23 -10.82
N GLU A 185 -11.02 8.27 -11.50
CA GLU A 185 -10.45 6.92 -11.67
C GLU A 185 -9.07 6.94 -12.33
N ARG A 186 -8.81 7.91 -13.21
CA ARG A 186 -7.49 8.06 -13.84
C ARG A 186 -6.42 8.47 -12.82
N VAL A 187 -6.76 9.33 -11.87
CA VAL A 187 -5.87 9.73 -10.77
C VAL A 187 -5.59 8.53 -9.86
N ARG A 188 -6.62 7.73 -9.55
CA ARG A 188 -6.45 6.51 -8.74
C ARG A 188 -5.57 5.48 -9.41
N THR A 189 -5.73 5.28 -10.72
CA THR A 189 -5.01 4.22 -11.45
C THR A 189 -3.63 4.63 -11.95
N ARG A 190 -3.34 5.94 -12.10
CA ARG A 190 -2.07 6.49 -12.60
C ARG A 190 -1.70 7.83 -11.95
N PRO A 191 -1.49 7.89 -10.63
CA PRO A 191 -1.17 9.13 -9.91
C PRO A 191 0.20 9.72 -10.28
N ASP A 192 1.06 8.93 -10.92
CA ASP A 192 2.36 9.33 -11.47
C ASP A 192 2.24 10.11 -12.79
N ALA A 193 1.23 9.81 -13.59
CA ALA A 193 1.03 10.36 -14.93
C ALA A 193 -0.19 11.29 -15.05
N ALA A 194 -1.02 11.38 -14.01
CA ALA A 194 -2.22 12.20 -13.99
C ALA A 194 -2.31 12.98 -12.66
N GLU A 195 -2.02 14.27 -12.72
CA GLU A 195 -2.34 15.19 -11.64
C GLU A 195 -3.87 15.28 -11.48
N PRO A 196 -4.39 15.41 -10.25
CA PRO A 196 -5.81 15.64 -10.03
C PRO A 196 -6.32 16.83 -10.84
N PRO A 197 -7.34 16.64 -11.72
CA PRO A 197 -7.90 17.75 -12.46
C PRO A 197 -8.45 18.79 -11.50
N SER A 198 -8.27 20.06 -11.85
CA SER A 198 -8.74 21.15 -11.02
C SER A 198 -9.36 22.29 -11.79
N SER A 199 -10.28 22.98 -11.13
CA SER A 199 -11.00 24.13 -11.65
C SER A 199 -11.01 25.29 -10.66
N ALA A 200 -11.23 26.49 -11.18
CA ALA A 200 -11.43 27.67 -10.34
C ALA A 200 -12.71 27.49 -9.51
N VAL A 201 -12.65 27.86 -8.24
CA VAL A 201 -13.84 27.89 -7.39
C VAL A 201 -14.65 29.11 -7.76
N GLN A 202 -15.85 28.91 -8.28
CA GLN A 202 -16.80 30.01 -8.39
C GLN A 202 -17.19 30.40 -6.96
N GLN A 203 -17.02 31.69 -6.65
CA GLN A 203 -17.50 32.26 -5.39
C GLN A 203 -19.01 31.97 -5.30
N GLY A 204 -19.41 31.08 -4.38
CA GLY A 204 -20.81 30.92 -4.02
C GLY A 204 -21.31 32.24 -3.45
N GLY A 205 -22.34 32.81 -4.06
CA GLY A 205 -22.92 34.10 -3.67
C GLY A 205 -23.67 34.06 -2.35
#